data_AF-A0A180EJI0-F1
#
_entry.id   AF-A0A180EJI0-F1
#
_cell.length_a   1.000
_cell.length_b   1.000
_cell.length_c   1.000
_cell.angle_alpha   90.00
_cell.angle_beta   90.00
_cell.angle_gamma   90.00
#
_symmetry.space_group_name_H-M   'P 1'
#
loop_
_entity.id
_entity.type
_entity.pdbx_description
1 polymer ?
#
loop_
_entity_poly.entity_id
_entity_poly.type
_entity_poly.pdbx_seq_one_letter_code
_entity_poly.pdbx_strand_id
1 'polypeptide(L)'
;MRETDFIDKNQEKWKRYERALESDDQDPELLTELYIHTTDDLSYSRTYYPNRSVRVYLNNLAQRTFLQIYRGRKGETGRFFTFWSDELPRVIERNHKALFVSLIIFVLAMVIGVVSYRIDPSFAETIMGQSYMDMTRANIAKGDPMAVYKEMSPYKMTLAITVNNIFVALLTFVSGAFFAIGAVVQLLRNGIMLGVFQYFFYDQGIFWESFLTIWIHGALEISSIVIAGGAGITMGAGLLFPGTLSRFEAFKASARDGLKIMLGTVPLFIIAGILESYLTRHTEVPDGIRGLFIALCFLYVVWYYYWYPKKVASTPAEKKYSLPRQAKEKDQTVLRQQIRSAGENLEASFSIMRQSSAAVFGGAAVLALGFCALSFFFFGGSAFARYTFSGEWFTAEFMNFYELFVTFARERSLTYLLLVGLFFYGLFRLAFYIFWSATDIDLLPATWRSELFLGLVALAVAVALGVNIIVTAISLTFVLPILFTVAYAGYSGLSGVKETVGYCVRRLGSLLSNHLLVLLMVVPGMMLIDTVVGSMLFSFLDWVVYADSVAIDNMNVVLQAVTYLFLYTIALLLLTISFCLNAYNLREINEADRLLAEIESVGTRRKLRGMELES
;
A
#
# COMPACT_ATOMS: atom_id res chain seq x y z
N MET A 1 20.69 -40.52 35.29
CA MET A 1 21.49 -39.75 36.27
C MET A 1 20.69 -39.68 37.57
N ARG A 2 21.31 -39.84 38.76
CA ARG A 2 20.58 -39.61 40.01
C ARG A 2 20.45 -38.10 40.24
N GLU A 3 19.42 -37.67 40.97
CA GLU A 3 19.17 -36.26 41.25
C GLU A 3 20.39 -35.55 41.86
N THR A 4 21.07 -36.21 42.80
CA THR A 4 22.28 -35.68 43.44
C THR A 4 23.38 -35.41 42.43
N ASP A 5 23.64 -36.35 41.50
CA ASP A 5 24.63 -36.19 40.43
C ASP A 5 24.26 -35.03 39.48
N PHE A 6 22.96 -34.83 39.23
CA PHE A 6 22.44 -33.73 38.41
C PHE A 6 22.63 -32.37 39.10
N ILE A 7 22.37 -32.30 40.40
CA ILE A 7 22.58 -31.08 41.20
C ILE A 7 24.08 -30.78 41.28
N ASP A 8 24.92 -31.76 41.61
CA ASP A 8 26.36 -31.55 41.78
C ASP A 8 27.01 -31.04 40.49
N LYS A 9 26.55 -31.51 39.33
CA LYS A 9 27.04 -31.09 38.03
C LYS A 9 26.65 -29.65 37.65
N ASN A 10 25.50 -29.16 38.12
CA ASN A 10 24.91 -27.89 37.65
C ASN A 10 24.84 -26.78 38.71
N GLN A 11 25.07 -27.09 39.99
CA GLN A 11 24.92 -26.13 41.09
C GLN A 11 25.84 -24.92 40.99
N GLU A 12 27.08 -25.08 40.51
CA GLU A 12 28.01 -23.95 40.35
C GLU A 12 27.53 -22.98 39.28
N LYS A 13 27.00 -23.54 38.18
CA LYS A 13 26.38 -22.79 37.09
C LYS A 13 25.17 -22.01 37.61
N TRP A 14 24.26 -22.63 38.34
CA TRP A 14 23.09 -21.94 38.90
C TRP A 14 23.47 -20.83 39.89
N LYS A 15 24.46 -21.05 40.76
CA LYS A 15 24.98 -20.00 41.67
C LYS A 15 25.65 -18.83 40.95
N ARG A 16 26.26 -19.07 39.79
CA ARG A 16 26.78 -17.99 38.93
C ARG A 16 25.62 -17.18 38.34
N TYR A 17 24.52 -17.85 37.99
CA TYR A 17 23.35 -17.23 37.38
C TYR A 17 22.62 -16.34 38.38
N GLU A 18 22.47 -16.81 39.64
CA GLU A 18 21.92 -15.99 40.73
C GLU A 18 22.75 -14.74 40.99
N ARG A 19 24.08 -14.87 41.07
CA ARG A 19 24.98 -13.71 41.25
C ARG A 19 24.88 -12.72 40.09
N ALA A 20 24.73 -13.21 38.86
CA ALA A 20 24.52 -12.36 37.71
C ALA A 20 23.19 -11.59 37.83
N LEU A 21 22.09 -12.23 38.24
CA LEU A 21 20.78 -11.59 38.46
C LEU A 21 20.78 -10.53 39.57
N GLU A 22 21.73 -10.60 40.51
CA GLU A 22 21.88 -9.64 41.62
C GLU A 22 22.74 -8.42 41.27
N SER A 23 23.51 -8.45 40.17
CA SER A 23 24.35 -7.32 39.75
C SER A 23 23.53 -6.18 39.12
N ASP A 24 23.95 -4.92 39.27
CA ASP A 24 23.26 -3.79 38.62
C ASP A 24 23.60 -3.66 37.11
N ASP A 25 24.72 -4.24 36.67
CA ASP A 25 25.18 -4.24 35.28
C ASP A 25 24.78 -5.55 34.57
N GLN A 26 23.53 -5.58 34.10
CA GLN A 26 22.91 -6.77 33.54
C GLN A 26 23.14 -6.88 32.03
N ASP A 27 24.12 -7.69 31.63
CA ASP A 27 24.35 -8.04 30.22
C ASP A 27 23.15 -8.82 29.63
N PRO A 28 22.46 -8.29 28.60
CA PRO A 28 21.32 -8.96 27.97
C PRO A 28 21.65 -10.31 27.31
N GLU A 29 22.87 -10.47 26.78
CA GLU A 29 23.31 -11.72 26.15
C GLU A 29 23.45 -12.81 27.23
N LEU A 30 24.13 -12.46 28.32
CA LEU A 30 24.27 -13.33 29.48
C LEU A 30 22.89 -13.75 30.00
N LEU A 31 21.97 -12.81 30.25
CA LEU A 31 20.61 -13.11 30.73
C LEU A 31 19.82 -14.06 29.81
N THR A 32 19.98 -13.94 28.49
CA THR A 32 19.32 -14.83 27.53
C THR A 32 19.90 -16.25 27.60
N GLU A 33 21.23 -16.34 27.66
CA GLU A 33 21.94 -17.61 27.87
C GLU A 33 21.53 -18.26 29.20
N LEU A 34 21.43 -17.48 30.29
CA LEU A 34 20.93 -17.92 31.60
C LEU A 34 19.54 -18.53 31.49
N TYR A 35 18.64 -17.86 30.78
CA TYR A 35 17.26 -18.30 30.62
C TYR A 35 17.15 -19.61 29.86
N ILE A 36 17.87 -19.75 28.73
CA ILE A 36 17.87 -20.98 27.92
C ILE A 36 18.36 -22.15 28.76
N HIS A 37 19.52 -22.00 29.39
CA HIS A 37 20.12 -23.05 30.21
C HIS A 37 19.25 -23.44 31.41
N THR A 38 18.65 -22.47 32.10
CA THR A 38 17.77 -22.76 33.25
C THR A 38 16.49 -23.45 32.81
N THR A 39 15.96 -23.12 31.63
CA THR A 39 14.75 -23.73 31.07
C THR A 39 15.01 -25.16 30.57
N ASP A 40 16.19 -25.43 30.01
CA ASP A 40 16.63 -26.78 29.64
C ASP A 40 16.79 -27.66 30.89
N ASP A 41 17.49 -27.15 31.91
CA ASP A 41 17.68 -27.85 33.19
C ASP A 41 16.33 -28.10 33.89
N LEU A 42 15.40 -27.11 33.83
CA LEU A 42 14.04 -27.24 34.34
C LEU A 42 13.23 -28.30 33.58
N SER A 43 13.35 -28.35 32.26
CA SER A 43 12.66 -29.33 31.43
C SER A 43 13.14 -30.74 31.75
N TYR A 44 14.46 -30.93 31.89
CA TYR A 44 15.04 -32.19 32.35
C TYR A 44 14.51 -32.58 33.74
N SER A 45 14.51 -31.63 34.68
CA SER A 45 14.01 -31.87 36.04
C SER A 45 12.51 -32.19 36.08
N ARG A 46 11.69 -31.62 35.19
CA ARG A 46 10.26 -31.92 35.09
C ARG A 46 10.01 -33.35 34.63
N THR A 47 10.83 -33.86 33.72
CA THR A 47 10.72 -35.23 33.19
C THR A 47 11.23 -36.28 34.18
N TYR A 48 12.41 -36.07 34.78
CA TYR A 48 13.07 -37.10 35.59
C TYR A 48 12.88 -36.95 37.10
N TYR A 49 12.58 -35.74 37.60
CA TYR A 49 12.45 -35.43 39.04
C TYR A 49 11.19 -34.60 39.37
N PRO A 50 9.97 -35.05 38.96
CA PRO A 50 8.76 -34.23 39.00
C PRO A 50 8.33 -33.76 40.40
N ASN A 51 8.65 -34.53 41.44
CA ASN A 51 8.20 -34.26 42.82
C ASN A 51 9.34 -33.77 43.74
N ARG A 52 10.37 -33.14 43.18
CA ARG A 52 11.57 -32.73 43.93
C ARG A 52 11.75 -31.22 43.98
N SER A 53 12.52 -30.76 44.97
CA SER A 53 12.75 -29.33 45.25
C SER A 53 13.57 -28.64 44.15
N VAL A 54 14.46 -29.37 43.47
CA VAL A 54 15.27 -28.84 42.36
C VAL A 54 14.41 -28.30 41.21
N ARG A 55 13.27 -28.94 40.94
CA ARG A 55 12.28 -28.46 39.96
C ARG A 55 11.73 -27.08 40.35
N VAL A 56 11.39 -26.91 41.63
CA VAL A 56 10.82 -25.66 42.16
C VAL A 56 11.86 -24.55 42.13
N TYR A 57 13.10 -24.87 42.51
CA TYR A 57 14.25 -23.97 42.45
C TYR A 57 14.49 -23.46 41.01
N LEU A 58 14.62 -24.37 40.05
CA LEU A 58 14.84 -24.03 38.63
C LEU A 58 13.67 -23.24 38.03
N ASN A 59 12.43 -23.56 38.43
CA ASN A 59 11.27 -22.81 37.98
C ASN A 59 11.27 -21.37 38.50
N ASN A 60 11.69 -21.15 39.75
CA ASN A 60 11.83 -19.81 40.31
C ASN A 60 12.97 -19.03 39.63
N LEU A 61 14.12 -19.66 39.42
CA LEU A 61 15.27 -19.05 38.75
C LEU A 61 14.93 -18.64 37.30
N ALA A 62 14.21 -19.51 36.56
CA ALA A 62 13.72 -19.21 35.22
C ALA A 62 12.73 -18.04 35.21
N GLN A 63 11.80 -17.98 36.17
CA GLN A 63 10.85 -16.88 36.30
C GLN A 63 11.53 -15.54 36.61
N ARG A 64 12.50 -15.52 37.53
CA ARG A 64 13.25 -14.29 37.86
C ARG A 64 14.04 -13.78 36.66
N THR A 65 14.74 -14.68 35.96
CA THR A 65 15.47 -14.35 34.73
C THR A 65 14.52 -13.82 33.64
N PHE A 66 13.36 -14.45 33.46
CA PHE A 66 12.34 -14.01 32.50
C PHE A 66 11.82 -12.61 32.81
N LEU A 67 11.49 -12.33 34.07
CA LEU A 67 11.02 -11.00 34.49
C LEU A 67 12.08 -9.93 34.27
N GLN A 68 13.36 -10.25 34.47
CA GLN A 68 14.47 -9.32 34.28
C GLN A 68 14.73 -9.00 32.81
N ILE A 69 14.67 -10.01 31.92
CA ILE A 69 14.72 -9.81 30.47
C ILE A 69 13.60 -8.88 29.98
N TYR A 70 12.40 -8.98 30.60
CA TYR A 70 11.24 -8.18 30.20
C TYR A 70 11.16 -6.79 30.86
N ARG A 71 11.90 -6.56 31.97
CA ARG A 71 11.90 -5.29 32.72
C ARG A 71 12.41 -4.10 31.91
N GLY A 72 13.22 -4.35 30.87
CA GLY A 72 13.78 -3.34 29.96
C GLY A 72 12.86 -2.89 28.81
N ARG A 73 11.65 -3.43 28.67
CA ARG A 73 10.70 -2.95 27.65
C ARG A 73 10.12 -1.58 28.07
N LYS A 74 10.84 -0.50 27.74
CA LYS A 74 10.29 0.87 27.73
C LYS A 74 8.95 0.81 26.97
N GLY A 75 7.86 1.26 27.60
CA GLY A 75 6.50 1.13 27.07
C GLY A 75 6.32 1.74 25.68
N GLU A 76 5.20 1.44 25.03
CA GLU A 76 4.86 1.90 23.66
C GLU A 76 4.95 3.43 23.50
N THR A 77 4.70 4.19 24.57
CA THR A 77 4.87 5.66 24.62
C THR A 77 6.32 6.09 24.39
N GLY A 78 7.30 5.37 24.94
CA GLY A 78 8.72 5.64 24.70
C GLY A 78 9.12 5.42 23.23
N ARG A 79 8.47 4.47 22.54
CA ARG A 79 8.72 4.18 21.12
C ARG A 79 8.24 5.32 20.21
N PHE A 80 7.11 5.96 20.52
CA PHE A 80 6.63 7.12 19.79
C PHE A 80 7.63 8.28 19.85
N PHE A 81 8.12 8.65 21.04
CA PHE A 81 9.10 9.73 21.17
C PHE A 81 10.46 9.36 20.54
N THR A 82 10.91 8.11 20.70
CA THR A 82 12.17 7.62 20.11
C THR A 82 12.15 7.70 18.59
N PHE A 83 10.98 7.48 17.96
CA PHE A 83 10.85 7.63 16.52
C PHE A 83 11.15 9.07 16.08
N TRP A 84 10.56 10.05 16.76
CA TRP A 84 10.71 11.47 16.43
C TRP A 84 12.05 12.08 16.84
N SER A 85 12.65 11.61 17.93
CA SER A 85 13.89 12.18 18.46
C SER A 85 15.16 11.51 17.93
N ASP A 86 15.12 10.23 17.53
CA ASP A 86 16.31 9.46 17.12
C ASP A 86 16.13 8.77 15.76
N GLU A 87 15.09 7.93 15.57
CA GLU A 87 15.00 7.10 14.35
C GLU A 87 14.79 7.92 13.08
N LEU A 88 13.84 8.86 13.09
CA LEU A 88 13.51 9.70 11.94
C LEU A 88 14.69 10.64 11.56
N PRO A 89 15.30 11.40 12.48
CA PRO A 89 16.48 12.20 12.17
C PRO A 89 17.60 11.38 11.51
N ARG A 90 17.86 10.16 11.98
CA ARG A 90 18.87 9.28 11.36
C ARG A 90 18.48 8.80 9.96
N VAL A 91 17.19 8.62 9.68
CA VAL A 91 16.69 8.30 8.33
C VAL A 91 16.85 9.51 7.41
N ILE A 92 16.51 10.71 7.91
CA ILE A 92 16.65 11.97 7.18
C ILE A 92 18.12 12.20 6.80
N GLU A 93 19.06 12.04 7.75
CA GLU A 93 20.48 12.27 7.46
C GLU A 93 21.02 11.33 6.38
N ARG A 94 20.64 10.05 6.42
CA ARG A 94 21.00 9.06 5.40
C ARG A 94 20.49 9.42 4.00
N ASN A 95 19.37 10.13 3.92
CA ASN A 95 18.69 10.49 2.68
C ASN A 95 18.69 12.00 2.41
N HIS A 96 19.56 12.79 3.06
CA HIS A 96 19.51 14.25 2.99
C HIS A 96 19.71 14.76 1.55
N LYS A 97 20.46 14.02 0.72
CA LYS A 97 20.69 14.36 -0.69
C LYS A 97 19.38 14.37 -1.47
N ALA A 98 18.47 13.41 -1.22
CA ALA A 98 17.16 13.36 -1.88
C ALA A 98 16.28 14.55 -1.47
N LEU A 99 16.31 14.95 -0.19
CA LEU A 99 15.62 16.15 0.30
C LEU A 99 16.19 17.43 -0.33
N PHE A 100 17.52 17.53 -0.46
CA PHE A 100 18.16 18.68 -1.08
C PHE A 100 17.88 18.77 -2.58
N VAL A 101 17.88 17.64 -3.30
CA VAL A 101 17.47 17.58 -4.71
C VAL A 101 16.01 18.01 -4.87
N SER A 102 15.12 17.52 -4.00
CA SER A 102 13.71 17.94 -3.97
C SER A 102 13.56 19.45 -3.81
N LEU A 103 14.30 20.04 -2.87
CA LEU A 103 14.31 21.49 -2.64
C LEU A 103 14.79 22.27 -3.86
N ILE A 104 15.90 21.84 -4.49
CA ILE A 104 16.41 22.49 -5.70
C ILE A 104 15.38 22.44 -6.82
N ILE A 105 14.79 21.27 -7.09
CA ILE A 105 13.77 21.11 -8.14
C ILE A 105 12.60 22.05 -7.89
N PHE A 106 12.11 22.10 -6.64
CA PHE A 106 10.98 22.95 -6.28
C PHE A 106 11.30 24.44 -6.44
N VAL A 107 12.47 24.89 -5.99
CA VAL A 107 12.90 26.29 -6.14
C VAL A 107 13.09 26.65 -7.62
N LEU A 108 13.70 25.78 -8.42
CA LEU A 108 13.83 25.99 -9.86
C LEU A 108 12.47 26.09 -10.53
N ALA A 109 11.52 25.23 -10.15
CA ALA A 109 10.15 25.27 -10.63
C ALA A 109 9.43 26.58 -10.28
N MET A 110 9.61 27.08 -9.05
CA MET A 110 9.10 28.41 -8.67
C MET A 110 9.67 29.52 -9.55
N VAL A 111 10.99 29.51 -9.80
CA VAL A 111 11.62 30.47 -10.70
C VAL A 111 11.06 30.37 -12.11
N ILE A 112 10.86 29.15 -12.62
CA ILE A 112 10.22 28.93 -13.93
C ILE A 112 8.82 29.55 -13.94
N GLY A 113 7.99 29.32 -12.91
CA GLY A 113 6.66 29.92 -12.83
C GLY A 113 6.67 31.45 -12.84
N VAL A 114 7.59 32.06 -12.08
CA VAL A 114 7.81 33.51 -12.05
C VAL A 114 8.20 34.05 -13.44
N VAL A 115 9.20 33.43 -14.07
CA VAL A 115 9.71 33.85 -15.38
C VAL A 115 8.66 33.67 -16.47
N SER A 116 7.93 32.54 -16.47
CA SER A 116 6.87 32.28 -17.44
C SER A 116 5.75 33.31 -17.35
N TYR A 117 5.29 33.65 -16.15
CA TYR A 117 4.29 34.72 -15.98
C TYR A 117 4.82 36.07 -16.46
N ARG A 118 6.09 36.40 -16.13
CA ARG A 118 6.70 37.67 -16.53
C ARG A 118 6.75 37.85 -18.05
N ILE A 119 6.96 36.75 -18.78
CA ILE A 119 6.99 36.70 -20.25
C ILE A 119 5.58 36.78 -20.82
N ASP A 120 4.64 36.00 -20.26
CA ASP A 120 3.26 35.91 -20.71
C ASP A 120 2.30 35.85 -19.52
N PRO A 121 1.61 36.95 -19.19
CA PRO A 121 0.62 36.98 -18.10
C PRO A 121 -0.56 36.01 -18.30
N SER A 122 -0.86 35.62 -19.55
CA SER A 122 -1.93 34.65 -19.83
C SER A 122 -1.57 33.24 -19.33
N PHE A 123 -0.29 32.96 -19.10
CA PHE A 123 0.19 31.71 -18.49
C PHE A 123 -0.45 31.43 -17.13
N ALA A 124 -0.81 32.47 -16.36
CA ALA A 124 -1.52 32.26 -15.10
C ALA A 124 -2.91 31.64 -15.28
N GLU A 125 -3.62 31.99 -16.36
CA GLU A 125 -4.94 31.45 -16.64
C GLU A 125 -4.87 29.96 -17.00
N THR A 126 -3.76 29.53 -17.63
CA THR A 126 -3.47 28.11 -17.89
C THR A 126 -3.14 27.33 -16.62
N ILE A 127 -2.32 27.89 -15.73
CA ILE A 127 -1.82 27.18 -14.53
C ILE A 127 -2.82 27.20 -13.37
N MET A 128 -3.48 28.33 -13.14
CA MET A 128 -4.39 28.55 -11.99
C MET A 128 -5.87 28.38 -12.37
N GLY A 129 -6.18 28.39 -13.68
CA GLY A 129 -7.55 28.37 -14.19
C GLY A 129 -8.16 29.77 -14.29
N GLN A 130 -8.83 30.04 -15.41
CA GLN A 130 -9.43 31.34 -15.70
C GLN A 130 -10.44 31.80 -14.63
N SER A 131 -11.29 30.90 -14.14
CA SER A 131 -12.26 31.18 -13.09
C SER A 131 -11.61 31.70 -11.79
N TYR A 132 -10.49 31.08 -11.38
CA TYR A 132 -9.76 31.51 -10.20
C TYR A 132 -9.15 32.91 -10.38
N MET A 133 -8.57 33.16 -11.57
CA MET A 133 -7.96 34.44 -11.91
C MET A 133 -9.00 35.57 -11.92
N ASP A 134 -10.15 35.35 -12.54
CA ASP A 134 -11.22 36.35 -12.65
C ASP A 134 -11.86 36.67 -11.30
N MET A 135 -12.12 35.63 -10.49
CA MET A 135 -12.57 35.80 -9.10
C MET A 135 -11.56 36.63 -8.29
N THR A 136 -10.26 36.32 -8.41
CA THR A 136 -9.22 37.01 -7.64
C THR A 136 -9.08 38.47 -8.08
N ARG A 137 -9.10 38.76 -9.39
CA ARG A 137 -9.15 40.13 -9.92
C ARG A 137 -10.37 40.91 -9.41
N ALA A 138 -11.55 40.27 -9.38
CA ALA A 138 -12.77 40.89 -8.86
C ALA A 138 -12.69 41.20 -7.36
N ASN A 139 -12.05 40.33 -6.57
CA ASN A 139 -11.81 40.54 -5.14
C ASN A 139 -10.82 41.70 -4.88
N ILE A 140 -9.76 41.77 -5.68
CA ILE A 140 -8.81 42.89 -5.66
C ILE A 140 -9.54 44.22 -5.97
N ALA A 141 -10.39 44.24 -6.99
CA ALA A 141 -11.18 45.42 -7.35
C ALA A 141 -12.16 45.87 -6.25
N LYS A 142 -12.62 44.94 -5.41
CA LYS A 142 -13.47 45.23 -4.23
C LYS A 142 -12.69 45.67 -2.99
N GLY A 143 -11.36 45.72 -3.06
CA GLY A 143 -10.49 46.10 -1.94
C GLY A 143 -10.25 45.01 -0.90
N ASP A 144 -10.68 43.76 -1.16
CA ASP A 144 -10.36 42.60 -0.32
C ASP A 144 -9.80 41.45 -1.17
N PRO A 145 -8.52 41.52 -1.57
CA PRO A 145 -7.87 40.49 -2.40
C PRO A 145 -7.97 39.06 -1.85
N MET A 146 -8.15 38.93 -0.53
CA MET A 146 -8.16 37.66 0.18
C MET A 146 -9.57 37.20 0.60
N ALA A 147 -10.63 37.84 0.07
CA ALA A 147 -12.03 37.52 0.41
C ALA A 147 -12.38 36.04 0.21
N VAL A 148 -11.83 35.38 -0.81
CA VAL A 148 -12.04 33.94 -1.06
C VAL A 148 -11.63 33.06 0.14
N TYR A 149 -10.64 33.51 0.90
CA TYR A 149 -10.12 32.81 2.09
C TYR A 149 -10.87 33.20 3.38
N LYS A 150 -11.77 34.19 3.34
CA LYS A 150 -12.50 34.72 4.50
C LYS A 150 -13.96 34.23 4.56
N GLU A 151 -14.60 33.97 3.42
CA GLU A 151 -16.05 33.70 3.33
C GLU A 151 -16.46 32.27 3.74
N MET A 152 -15.53 31.30 3.80
CA MET A 152 -15.83 29.91 4.16
C MET A 152 -15.81 29.64 5.67
N SER A 153 -16.71 28.77 6.15
CA SER A 153 -16.78 28.36 7.56
C SER A 153 -15.42 27.82 8.07
N PRO A 154 -14.88 28.30 9.21
CA PRO A 154 -13.52 28.04 9.67
C PRO A 154 -13.16 26.56 9.75
N TYR A 155 -14.03 25.75 10.36
CA TYR A 155 -13.78 24.32 10.50
C TYR A 155 -13.81 23.56 9.18
N LYS A 156 -14.64 24.00 8.22
CA LYS A 156 -14.76 23.34 6.91
C LYS A 156 -13.59 23.70 5.99
N MET A 157 -13.16 24.95 6.02
CA MET A 157 -12.05 25.45 5.20
C MET A 157 -10.72 24.82 5.62
N THR A 158 -10.41 24.84 6.91
CA THR A 158 -9.19 24.23 7.45
C THR A 158 -9.12 22.73 7.16
N LEU A 159 -10.22 22.00 7.39
CA LEU A 159 -10.24 20.58 7.12
C LEU A 159 -10.06 20.31 5.61
N ALA A 160 -10.71 21.09 4.74
CA ALA A 160 -10.58 20.93 3.30
C ALA A 160 -9.16 21.22 2.79
N ILE A 161 -8.54 22.32 3.22
CA ILE A 161 -7.21 22.73 2.75
C ILE A 161 -6.12 21.83 3.35
N THR A 162 -6.21 21.53 4.64
CA THR A 162 -5.27 20.59 5.30
C THR A 162 -5.35 19.19 4.66
N VAL A 163 -6.56 18.65 4.43
CA VAL A 163 -6.72 17.35 3.76
C VAL A 163 -6.22 17.40 2.32
N ASN A 164 -6.47 18.48 1.59
CA ASN A 164 -5.94 18.66 0.24
C ASN A 164 -4.41 18.69 0.22
N ASN A 165 -3.76 19.42 1.13
CA ASN A 165 -2.31 19.51 1.19
C ASN A 165 -1.65 18.19 1.64
N ILE A 166 -2.29 17.47 2.58
CA ILE A 166 -1.89 16.09 2.91
C ILE A 166 -2.01 15.18 1.70
N PHE A 167 -3.11 15.29 0.94
CA PHE A 167 -3.33 14.50 -0.27
C PHE A 167 -2.27 14.81 -1.33
N VAL A 168 -1.96 16.08 -1.60
CA VAL A 168 -0.89 16.49 -2.53
C VAL A 168 0.47 15.97 -2.08
N ALA A 169 0.79 16.03 -0.78
CA ALA A 169 2.05 15.49 -0.26
C ALA A 169 2.12 13.96 -0.38
N LEU A 170 1.02 13.26 -0.05
CA LEU A 170 0.94 11.82 -0.22
C LEU A 170 1.07 11.42 -1.69
N LEU A 171 0.41 12.13 -2.59
CA LEU A 171 0.51 11.99 -4.04
C LEU A 171 1.95 12.17 -4.51
N THR A 172 2.60 13.24 -4.06
CA THR A 172 4.02 13.54 -4.34
C THR A 172 4.94 12.41 -3.84
N PHE A 173 4.68 11.86 -2.66
CA PHE A 173 5.44 10.74 -2.11
C PHE A 173 5.21 9.44 -2.91
N VAL A 174 3.95 9.00 -3.03
CA VAL A 174 3.57 7.70 -3.63
C VAL A 174 4.03 7.60 -5.08
N SER A 175 3.92 8.69 -5.82
CA SER A 175 4.36 8.76 -7.21
C SER A 175 5.86 8.62 -7.42
N GLY A 176 6.65 8.82 -6.37
CA GLY A 176 8.07 8.47 -6.36
C GLY A 176 8.31 6.98 -6.65
N ALA A 177 7.31 6.11 -6.47
CA ALA A 177 7.43 4.69 -6.82
C ALA A 177 7.66 4.48 -8.32
N PHE A 178 7.24 5.43 -9.17
CA PHE A 178 7.55 5.44 -10.59
C PHE A 178 8.95 6.03 -10.84
N PHE A 179 9.98 5.33 -10.34
CA PHE A 179 11.40 5.67 -10.54
C PHE A 179 11.78 7.11 -10.14
N ALA A 180 11.18 7.64 -9.07
CA ALA A 180 11.31 9.03 -8.60
C ALA A 180 10.74 10.11 -9.55
N ILE A 181 10.49 9.80 -10.83
CA ILE A 181 10.00 10.75 -11.83
C ILE A 181 8.66 11.36 -11.41
N GLY A 182 7.74 10.54 -10.88
CA GLY A 182 6.44 11.04 -10.42
C GLY A 182 6.56 12.12 -9.33
N ALA A 183 7.48 11.95 -8.38
CA ALA A 183 7.74 12.93 -7.33
C ALA A 183 8.32 14.23 -7.91
N VAL A 184 9.25 14.13 -8.88
CA VAL A 184 9.84 15.27 -9.58
C VAL A 184 8.78 16.09 -10.29
N VAL A 185 7.89 15.43 -11.03
CA VAL A 185 6.78 16.10 -11.74
C VAL A 185 5.88 16.86 -10.78
N GLN A 186 5.53 16.27 -9.64
CA GLN A 186 4.70 16.94 -8.64
C GLN A 186 5.40 18.15 -8.03
N LEU A 187 6.71 18.06 -7.76
CA LEU A 187 7.49 19.20 -7.30
C LEU A 187 7.53 20.33 -8.34
N LEU A 188 7.69 19.99 -9.62
CA LEU A 188 7.67 20.97 -10.71
C LEU A 188 6.30 21.66 -10.79
N ARG A 189 5.20 20.91 -10.78
CA ARG A 189 3.84 21.46 -10.87
C ARG A 189 3.54 22.41 -9.72
N ASN A 190 3.77 21.96 -8.47
CA ASN A 190 3.48 22.77 -7.29
C ASN A 190 4.42 23.98 -7.19
N GLY A 191 5.69 23.83 -7.58
CA GLY A 191 6.65 24.93 -7.62
C GLY A 191 6.26 25.99 -8.66
N ILE A 192 5.96 25.59 -9.90
CA ILE A 192 5.52 26.51 -10.97
C ILE A 192 4.26 27.26 -10.54
N MET A 193 3.26 26.54 -10.01
CA MET A 193 2.02 27.11 -9.51
C MET A 193 2.28 28.18 -8.44
N LEU A 194 3.13 27.87 -7.45
CA LEU A 194 3.48 28.83 -6.40
C LEU A 194 4.24 30.05 -6.97
N GLY A 195 5.13 29.84 -7.93
CA GLY A 195 5.87 30.92 -8.60
C GLY A 195 4.95 31.89 -9.36
N VAL A 196 4.04 31.34 -10.17
CA VAL A 196 3.00 32.11 -10.88
C VAL A 196 2.13 32.88 -9.89
N PHE A 197 1.68 32.21 -8.84
CA PHE A 197 0.83 32.79 -7.81
C PHE A 197 1.49 33.98 -7.10
N GLN A 198 2.73 33.82 -6.63
CA GLN A 198 3.46 34.89 -5.95
C GLN A 198 3.73 36.08 -6.87
N TYR A 199 4.12 35.81 -8.13
CA TYR A 199 4.39 36.89 -9.07
C TYR A 199 3.12 37.61 -9.53
N PHE A 200 1.98 36.90 -9.65
CA PHE A 200 0.70 37.53 -9.93
C PHE A 200 0.35 38.61 -8.88
N PHE A 201 0.46 38.30 -7.59
CA PHE A 201 0.20 39.30 -6.54
C PHE A 201 1.23 40.43 -6.50
N TYR A 202 2.46 40.18 -6.96
CA TYR A 202 3.45 41.22 -7.19
C TYR A 202 3.04 42.17 -8.32
N ASP A 203 2.59 41.65 -9.45
CA ASP A 203 2.12 42.43 -10.59
C ASP A 203 0.88 43.28 -10.24
N GLN A 204 0.00 42.77 -9.37
CA GLN A 204 -1.17 43.48 -8.86
C GLN A 204 -0.85 44.50 -7.74
N GLY A 205 0.42 44.69 -7.36
CA GLY A 205 0.84 45.69 -6.38
C GLY A 205 0.52 45.35 -4.91
N ILE A 206 0.16 44.10 -4.61
CA ILE A 206 -0.28 43.63 -3.28
C ILE A 206 0.55 42.46 -2.74
N PHE A 207 1.80 42.36 -3.20
CA PHE A 207 2.73 41.29 -2.86
C PHE A 207 2.88 41.08 -1.35
N TRP A 208 3.12 42.16 -0.60
CA TRP A 208 3.50 42.05 0.81
C TRP A 208 2.37 41.48 1.69
N GLU A 209 1.15 41.95 1.47
CA GLU A 209 -0.02 41.46 2.20
C GLU A 209 -0.35 40.01 1.84
N SER A 210 -0.24 39.66 0.55
CA SER A 210 -0.40 38.28 0.07
C SER A 210 0.68 37.37 0.67
N PHE A 211 1.93 37.77 0.60
CA PHE A 211 3.07 37.02 1.13
C PHE A 211 2.89 36.75 2.63
N LEU A 212 2.64 37.77 3.44
CA LEU A 212 2.47 37.60 4.88
C LEU A 212 1.27 36.74 5.23
N THR A 213 0.16 36.86 4.50
CA THR A 213 -1.06 36.08 4.78
C THR A 213 -0.88 34.60 4.45
N ILE A 214 -0.30 34.30 3.29
CA ILE A 214 -0.14 32.93 2.80
C ILE A 214 1.00 32.20 3.53
N TRP A 215 2.14 32.85 3.75
CA TRP A 215 3.31 32.14 4.29
C TRP A 215 3.22 31.83 5.78
N ILE A 216 2.25 32.39 6.53
CA ILE A 216 2.00 32.03 7.95
C ILE A 216 1.77 30.52 8.10
N HIS A 217 0.92 29.92 7.26
CA HIS A 217 0.71 28.47 7.22
C HIS A 217 1.52 27.84 6.09
N GLY A 218 1.64 28.53 4.95
CA GLY A 218 2.35 28.07 3.76
C GLY A 218 3.81 27.71 4.00
N ALA A 219 4.50 28.36 4.96
CA ALA A 219 5.87 27.99 5.32
C ALA A 219 6.00 26.51 5.73
N LEU A 220 5.04 25.98 6.49
CA LEU A 220 5.05 24.57 6.91
C LEU A 220 4.50 23.65 5.83
N GLU A 221 3.46 24.05 5.11
CA GLU A 221 2.83 23.22 4.08
C GLU A 221 3.72 23.03 2.86
N ILE A 222 4.28 24.12 2.34
CA ILE A 222 5.19 24.08 1.18
C ILE A 222 6.44 23.30 1.54
N SER A 223 7.00 23.52 2.74
CA SER A 223 8.11 22.71 3.25
C SER A 223 7.75 21.22 3.31
N SER A 224 6.54 20.89 3.75
CA SER A 224 6.05 19.51 3.82
C SER A 224 5.92 18.86 2.44
N ILE A 225 5.46 19.59 1.42
CA ILE A 225 5.42 19.10 0.03
C ILE A 225 6.83 18.83 -0.49
N VAL A 226 7.78 19.73 -0.22
CA VAL A 226 9.20 19.53 -0.60
C VAL A 226 9.80 18.32 0.12
N ILE A 227 9.52 18.14 1.42
CA ILE A 227 9.97 16.97 2.19
C ILE A 227 9.33 15.69 1.64
N ALA A 228 8.04 15.71 1.31
CA ALA A 228 7.33 14.58 0.70
C ALA A 228 7.90 14.23 -0.70
N GLY A 229 8.31 15.23 -1.47
CA GLY A 229 9.09 15.04 -2.71
C GLY A 229 10.42 14.34 -2.46
N GLY A 230 11.17 14.75 -1.45
CA GLY A 230 12.41 14.07 -1.06
C GLY A 230 12.17 12.64 -0.57
N ALA A 231 11.07 12.40 0.13
CA ALA A 231 10.63 11.07 0.53
C ALA A 231 10.28 10.19 -0.69
N GLY A 232 9.59 10.75 -1.69
CA GLY A 232 9.26 10.08 -2.94
C GLY A 232 10.50 9.75 -3.77
N ILE A 233 11.43 10.70 -3.89
CA ILE A 233 12.73 10.48 -4.54
C ILE A 233 13.52 9.40 -3.80
N THR A 234 13.52 9.43 -2.46
CA THR A 234 14.16 8.39 -1.63
C THR A 234 13.59 7.02 -1.94
N MET A 235 12.26 6.88 -1.98
CA MET A 235 11.60 5.63 -2.32
C MET A 235 11.98 5.14 -3.73
N GLY A 236 11.86 6.00 -4.75
CA GLY A 236 12.15 5.67 -6.15
C GLY A 236 13.62 5.34 -6.42
N ALA A 237 14.54 5.93 -5.67
CA ALA A 237 15.99 5.69 -5.83
C ALA A 237 16.37 4.21 -5.64
N GLY A 238 15.65 3.44 -4.82
CA GLY A 238 15.91 2.01 -4.65
C GLY A 238 15.66 1.18 -5.91
N LEU A 239 14.78 1.61 -6.80
CA LEU A 239 14.56 0.95 -8.10
C LEU A 239 15.65 1.31 -9.12
N LEU A 240 16.10 2.56 -9.11
CA LEU A 240 17.10 3.09 -10.03
C LEU A 240 18.53 2.66 -9.66
N PHE A 241 18.86 2.67 -8.37
CA PHE A 241 20.19 2.45 -7.84
C PHE A 241 20.18 1.34 -6.78
N PRO A 242 19.94 0.07 -7.17
CA PRO A 242 19.76 -1.03 -6.23
C PRO A 242 21.05 -1.48 -5.52
N GLY A 243 22.22 -1.02 -5.99
CA GLY A 243 23.51 -1.43 -5.47
C GLY A 243 23.71 -2.94 -5.61
N THR A 244 23.98 -3.62 -4.48
CA THR A 244 24.16 -5.08 -4.42
C THR A 244 22.87 -5.86 -4.14
N LEU A 245 21.76 -5.16 -3.89
CA LEU A 245 20.46 -5.80 -3.62
C LEU A 245 19.70 -6.06 -4.93
N SER A 246 18.74 -6.97 -4.91
CA SER A 246 17.75 -7.06 -5.99
C SER A 246 16.91 -5.77 -6.03
N ARG A 247 16.46 -5.32 -7.22
CA ARG A 247 15.67 -4.09 -7.36
C ARG A 247 14.46 -4.01 -6.43
N PHE A 248 13.79 -5.14 -6.22
CA PHE A 248 12.63 -5.21 -5.32
C PHE A 248 13.02 -5.09 -3.84
N GLU A 249 14.12 -5.71 -3.42
CA GLU A 249 14.61 -5.57 -2.04
C GLU A 249 15.15 -4.17 -1.76
N ALA A 250 15.87 -3.59 -2.72
CA ALA A 250 16.31 -2.21 -2.67
C ALA A 250 15.13 -1.24 -2.56
N PHE A 251 14.11 -1.42 -3.41
CA PHE A 251 12.86 -0.65 -3.34
C PHE A 251 12.16 -0.80 -2.00
N LYS A 252 12.08 -2.01 -1.44
CA LYS A 252 11.44 -2.22 -0.14
C LYS A 252 12.19 -1.51 1.00
N ALA A 253 13.52 -1.51 0.95
CA ALA A 253 14.35 -0.81 1.91
C ALA A 253 14.18 0.71 1.78
N SER A 254 14.28 1.24 0.56
CA SER A 254 14.15 2.68 0.29
C SER A 254 12.74 3.21 0.53
N ALA A 255 11.69 2.43 0.21
CA ALA A 255 10.29 2.77 0.47
C ALA A 255 10.01 2.86 1.97
N ARG A 256 10.65 2.02 2.80
CA ARG A 256 10.53 2.12 4.27
C ARG A 256 11.13 3.44 4.77
N ASP A 257 12.30 3.81 4.28
CA ASP A 257 12.95 5.07 4.66
C ASP A 257 12.13 6.28 4.17
N GLY A 258 11.66 6.25 2.92
CA GLY A 258 10.75 7.26 2.38
C GLY A 258 9.45 7.39 3.20
N LEU A 259 8.82 6.28 3.58
CA LEU A 259 7.62 6.30 4.42
C LEU A 259 7.88 6.93 5.79
N LYS A 260 9.03 6.68 6.41
CA LYS A 260 9.38 7.34 7.68
C LYS A 260 9.52 8.84 7.51
N ILE A 261 10.16 9.30 6.43
CA ILE A 261 10.30 10.73 6.10
C ILE A 261 8.93 11.36 5.85
N MET A 262 8.05 10.68 5.11
CA MET A 262 6.67 11.13 4.85
C MET A 262 5.85 11.22 6.12
N LEU A 263 5.90 10.21 7.00
CA LEU A 263 5.28 10.30 8.32
C LEU A 263 5.79 11.52 9.09
N GLY A 264 7.06 11.86 8.87
CA GLY A 264 7.72 13.06 9.36
C GLY A 264 6.93 14.36 9.16
N THR A 265 6.20 14.48 8.05
CA THR A 265 5.47 15.72 7.70
C THR A 265 4.11 15.84 8.37
N VAL A 266 3.58 14.76 8.95
CA VAL A 266 2.23 14.74 9.56
C VAL A 266 2.07 15.80 10.65
N PRO A 267 3.00 15.96 11.63
CA PRO A 267 2.92 17.03 12.61
C PRO A 267 2.93 18.43 11.99
N LEU A 268 3.67 18.63 10.88
CA LEU A 268 3.73 19.92 10.19
C LEU A 268 2.37 20.29 9.62
N PHE A 269 1.66 19.35 8.98
CA PHE A 269 0.31 19.59 8.46
C PHE A 269 -0.71 19.84 9.56
N ILE A 270 -0.63 19.13 10.68
CA ILE A 270 -1.51 19.38 11.84
C ILE A 270 -1.29 20.80 12.37
N ILE A 271 -0.03 21.21 12.55
CA ILE A 271 0.30 22.56 13.00
C ILE A 271 -0.16 23.60 11.96
N ALA A 272 0.12 23.38 10.68
CA ALA A 272 -0.29 24.27 9.60
C ALA A 272 -1.81 24.47 9.55
N GLY A 273 -2.61 23.41 9.64
CA GLY A 273 -4.06 23.50 9.68
C GLY A 273 -4.58 24.27 10.90
N ILE A 274 -3.96 24.05 12.08
CA ILE A 274 -4.30 24.84 13.28
C ILE A 274 -3.99 26.32 13.01
N LEU A 275 -2.79 26.64 12.50
CA LEU A 275 -2.41 28.02 12.18
C LEU A 275 -3.34 28.65 11.15
N GLU A 276 -3.75 27.89 10.14
CA GLU A 276 -4.67 28.34 9.11
C GLU A 276 -6.03 28.74 9.70
N SER A 277 -6.56 27.91 10.61
CA SER A 277 -7.86 28.13 11.25
C SER A 277 -7.92 29.36 12.14
N TYR A 278 -6.82 29.69 12.83
CA TYR A 278 -6.79 30.75 13.84
C TYR A 278 -6.11 32.04 13.36
N LEU A 279 -4.95 31.99 12.68
CA LEU A 279 -4.16 33.19 12.38
C LEU A 279 -4.51 33.87 11.06
N THR A 280 -4.88 33.13 10.00
CA THR A 280 -5.07 33.69 8.64
C THR A 280 -6.19 34.73 8.54
N ARG A 281 -7.06 34.80 9.57
CA ARG A 281 -8.19 35.73 9.65
C ARG A 281 -7.84 37.04 10.35
N HIS A 282 -6.83 37.05 11.20
CA HIS A 282 -6.38 38.23 11.92
C HIS A 282 -5.32 38.99 11.10
N THR A 283 -5.75 39.53 9.96
CA THR A 283 -4.93 40.44 9.12
C THR A 283 -4.59 41.75 9.83
N GLU A 284 -5.27 42.06 10.95
CA GLU A 284 -4.98 43.19 11.84
C GLU A 284 -3.69 43.02 12.68
N VAL A 285 -3.09 41.83 12.68
CA VAL A 285 -1.83 41.58 13.39
C VAL A 285 -0.69 42.33 12.69
N PRO A 286 0.14 43.10 13.43
CA PRO A 286 1.25 43.85 12.86
C PRO A 286 2.18 42.99 12.00
N ASP A 287 2.57 43.52 10.83
CA ASP A 287 3.41 42.84 9.83
C ASP A 287 4.69 42.23 10.43
N GLY A 288 5.32 42.93 11.38
CA GLY A 288 6.54 42.45 12.05
C GLY A 288 6.32 41.14 12.81
N ILE A 289 5.14 40.95 13.43
CA ILE A 289 4.80 39.72 14.15
C ILE A 289 4.53 38.59 13.16
N ARG A 290 3.78 38.87 12.08
CA ARG A 290 3.52 37.91 10.99
C ARG A 290 4.84 37.42 10.38
N GLY A 291 5.74 38.35 10.05
CA GLY A 291 7.06 38.06 9.49
C GLY A 291 7.97 37.26 10.44
N LEU A 292 8.00 37.62 11.74
CA LEU A 292 8.75 36.86 12.75
C LEU A 292 8.24 35.43 12.86
N PHE A 293 6.92 35.25 12.85
CA PHE A 293 6.29 33.93 12.92
C PHE A 293 6.67 33.05 11.71
N ILE A 294 6.57 33.59 10.50
CA ILE A 294 7.01 32.92 9.27
C ILE A 294 8.48 32.51 9.37
N ALA A 295 9.35 33.41 9.84
CA ALA A 295 10.77 33.11 10.03
C ALA A 295 11.00 31.97 11.04
N LEU A 296 10.24 31.92 12.14
CA LEU A 296 10.31 30.84 13.12
C LEU A 296 9.87 29.49 12.52
N CYS A 297 8.83 29.45 11.68
CA CYS A 297 8.41 28.24 10.98
C CYS A 297 9.52 27.70 10.07
N PHE A 298 10.13 28.55 9.25
CA PHE A 298 11.27 28.14 8.42
C PHE A 298 12.48 27.71 9.24
N LEU A 299 12.80 28.45 10.31
CA LEU A 299 13.90 28.10 11.21
C LEU A 299 13.67 26.72 11.83
N TYR A 300 12.44 26.41 12.24
CA TYR A 300 12.07 25.10 12.76
C TYR A 300 12.27 23.99 11.71
N VAL A 301 11.82 24.20 10.47
CA VAL A 301 12.02 23.23 9.38
C VAL A 301 13.52 22.99 9.13
N VAL A 302 14.31 24.05 9.01
CA VAL A 302 15.76 23.95 8.82
C VAL A 302 16.43 23.26 10.01
N TRP A 303 16.05 23.62 11.24
CA TRP A 303 16.57 22.98 12.43
C TRP A 303 16.26 21.47 12.46
N TYR A 304 15.01 21.07 12.23
CA TYR A 304 14.57 19.68 12.39
C TYR A 304 14.96 18.77 11.21
N TYR A 305 14.95 19.26 9.96
CA TYR A 305 15.23 18.45 8.77
C TYR A 305 16.66 18.57 8.23
N TYR A 306 17.47 19.52 8.73
CA TYR A 306 18.85 19.68 8.30
C TYR A 306 19.86 19.64 9.45
N TRP A 307 19.69 20.45 10.49
CA TRP A 307 20.71 20.56 11.55
C TRP A 307 20.64 19.44 12.59
N TYR A 308 19.44 19.16 13.12
CA TYR A 308 19.20 18.13 14.11
C TYR A 308 19.56 16.70 13.64
N PRO A 309 19.24 16.28 12.39
CA PRO A 309 19.66 15.00 11.82
C PRO A 309 21.17 14.79 11.85
N LYS A 310 21.95 15.80 11.47
CA LYS A 310 23.42 15.77 11.52
C LYS A 310 23.94 15.56 12.94
N LYS A 311 23.35 16.27 13.90
CA LYS A 311 23.72 16.15 15.32
C LYS A 311 23.42 14.75 15.85
N VAL A 312 22.21 14.22 15.61
CA VAL A 312 21.82 12.88 16.08
C VAL A 312 22.66 11.78 15.41
N ALA A 313 22.94 11.91 14.12
CA ALA A 313 23.74 10.94 13.39
C ALA A 313 25.21 10.91 13.83
N SER A 314 25.75 12.02 14.34
CA SER A 314 27.10 12.07 14.91
C SER A 314 27.25 11.26 16.20
N THR A 315 26.14 11.00 16.91
CA THR A 315 26.12 10.14 18.10
C THR A 315 25.92 8.68 17.69
N PRO A 316 26.80 7.75 18.09
CA PRO A 316 26.62 6.32 17.82
C PRO A 316 25.26 5.83 18.30
N ALA A 317 24.51 5.14 17.45
CA ALA A 317 23.26 4.52 17.87
C ALA A 317 23.56 3.40 18.87
N GLU A 318 22.86 3.39 19.99
CA GLU A 318 22.87 2.28 20.94
C GLU A 318 22.46 1.01 20.19
N LYS A 319 23.29 -0.06 20.23
CA LYS A 319 22.98 -1.32 19.54
C LYS A 319 21.72 -1.91 20.17
N LYS A 320 20.55 -1.66 19.56
CA LYS A 320 19.34 -2.43 19.88
C LYS A 320 19.59 -3.86 19.44
N TYR A 321 19.84 -4.75 20.38
CA TYR A 321 19.78 -6.19 20.17
C TYR A 321 18.36 -6.55 19.75
N SER A 322 18.13 -6.55 18.44
CA SER A 322 16.99 -7.26 17.89
C SER A 322 17.26 -8.74 18.12
N LEU A 323 16.47 -9.38 19.00
CA LEU A 323 16.34 -10.83 19.00
C LEU A 323 16.32 -11.30 17.56
N PRO A 324 17.04 -12.39 17.19
CA PRO A 324 17.03 -12.90 15.84
C PRO A 324 15.58 -12.98 15.42
N ARG A 325 15.23 -12.09 14.48
CA ARG A 325 13.89 -12.01 13.91
C ARG A 325 13.61 -13.46 13.50
N GLN A 326 12.60 -14.09 14.13
CA GLN A 326 12.23 -15.47 13.81
C GLN A 326 12.40 -15.61 12.31
N ALA A 327 13.35 -16.49 11.92
CA ALA A 327 13.76 -16.64 10.53
C ALA A 327 12.46 -16.62 9.74
N LYS A 328 12.30 -15.63 8.84
CA LYS A 328 11.07 -15.43 8.04
C LYS A 328 10.49 -16.81 7.84
N GLU A 329 9.34 -17.12 8.46
CA GLU A 329 8.70 -18.41 8.23
C GLU A 329 8.77 -18.59 6.72
N LYS A 330 9.50 -19.62 6.28
CA LYS A 330 9.59 -19.96 4.86
C LYS A 330 8.17 -19.84 4.35
N ASP A 331 7.96 -18.98 3.34
CA ASP A 331 6.65 -18.67 2.74
C ASP A 331 5.77 -19.90 2.93
N GLN A 332 4.88 -19.86 3.93
CA GLN A 332 4.14 -21.06 4.32
C GLN A 332 3.34 -21.44 3.08
N THR A 333 3.69 -22.56 2.45
CA THR A 333 2.93 -23.13 1.35
C THR A 333 1.49 -23.23 1.82
N VAL A 334 0.58 -22.53 1.13
CA VAL A 334 -0.81 -22.40 1.55
C VAL A 334 -1.41 -23.81 1.65
N LEU A 335 -1.74 -24.25 2.87
CA LEU A 335 -2.18 -25.62 3.12
C LEU A 335 -3.52 -25.90 2.43
N ARG A 336 -3.58 -26.97 1.62
CA ARG A 336 -4.79 -27.38 0.88
C ARG A 336 -5.98 -27.67 1.80
N GLN A 337 -5.68 -28.35 2.90
CA GLN A 337 -6.61 -28.94 3.84
C GLN A 337 -6.73 -28.07 5.10
N GLN A 338 -7.23 -26.85 4.92
CA GLN A 338 -7.44 -25.92 6.02
C GLN A 338 -8.74 -25.18 5.80
N ILE A 339 -9.61 -25.24 6.81
CA ILE A 339 -10.81 -24.41 6.86
C ILE A 339 -10.37 -22.98 7.18
N ARG A 340 -10.72 -22.04 6.31
CA ARG A 340 -10.33 -20.62 6.42
C ARG A 340 -11.55 -19.74 6.63
N SER A 341 -11.42 -18.76 7.51
CA SER A 341 -12.30 -17.60 7.56
C SER A 341 -12.11 -16.69 6.34
N ALA A 342 -13.02 -15.75 6.11
CA ALA A 342 -12.92 -14.80 5.01
C ALA A 342 -11.64 -13.97 5.03
N GLY A 343 -11.21 -13.54 6.22
CA GLY A 343 -9.97 -12.78 6.41
C GLY A 343 -8.73 -13.61 6.09
N GLU A 344 -8.67 -14.85 6.59
CA GLU A 344 -7.55 -15.76 6.32
C GLU A 344 -7.49 -16.16 4.84
N ASN A 345 -8.64 -16.34 4.19
CA ASN A 345 -8.71 -16.62 2.75
C ASN A 345 -8.15 -15.44 1.93
N LEU A 346 -8.47 -14.21 2.34
CA LEU A 346 -7.94 -13.01 1.72
C LEU A 346 -6.43 -12.86 1.94
N GLU A 347 -5.94 -13.08 3.17
CA GLU A 347 -4.51 -13.05 3.48
C GLU A 347 -3.74 -14.08 2.64
N ALA A 348 -4.25 -15.31 2.55
CA ALA A 348 -3.67 -16.35 1.70
C ALA A 348 -3.69 -15.96 0.22
N SER A 349 -4.75 -15.32 -0.27
CA SER A 349 -4.83 -14.81 -1.66
C SER A 349 -3.73 -13.78 -1.95
N PHE A 350 -3.50 -12.84 -1.03
CA PHE A 350 -2.42 -11.86 -1.15
C PHE A 350 -1.03 -12.51 -1.08
N SER A 351 -0.86 -13.51 -0.22
CA SER A 351 0.38 -14.28 -0.13
C SER A 351 0.71 -14.96 -1.47
N ILE A 352 -0.27 -15.62 -2.09
CA ILE A 352 -0.15 -16.25 -3.41
C ILE A 352 0.23 -15.23 -4.48
N MET A 353 -0.48 -14.10 -4.57
CA MET A 353 -0.17 -13.05 -5.53
C MET A 353 1.25 -12.49 -5.33
N ARG A 354 1.69 -12.38 -4.08
CA ARG A 354 3.02 -11.87 -3.75
C ARG A 354 4.12 -12.85 -4.15
N GLN A 355 3.93 -14.14 -3.92
CA GLN A 355 4.88 -15.19 -4.31
C GLN A 355 5.06 -15.21 -5.85
N SER A 356 3.97 -15.03 -6.60
CA SER A 356 3.98 -15.05 -8.07
C SER A 356 3.85 -13.65 -8.69
N SER A 357 4.44 -12.63 -8.07
CA SER A 357 4.30 -11.22 -8.47
C SER A 357 4.65 -10.96 -9.94
N ALA A 358 5.68 -11.61 -10.48
CA ALA A 358 6.05 -11.46 -11.89
C ALA A 358 4.93 -11.93 -12.84
N ALA A 359 4.26 -13.04 -12.53
CA ALA A 359 3.13 -13.54 -13.32
C ALA A 359 1.88 -12.65 -13.14
N VAL A 360 1.65 -12.11 -11.93
CA VAL A 360 0.57 -11.15 -11.66
C VAL A 360 0.75 -9.89 -12.52
N PHE A 361 1.87 -9.19 -12.39
CA PHE A 361 2.08 -7.92 -13.10
C PHE A 361 2.32 -8.13 -14.59
N GLY A 362 3.14 -9.12 -14.99
CA GLY A 362 3.42 -9.41 -16.39
C GLY A 362 2.19 -9.91 -17.13
N GLY A 363 1.45 -10.85 -16.54
CA GLY A 363 0.21 -11.36 -17.13
C GLY A 363 -0.90 -10.30 -17.19
N ALA A 364 -1.04 -9.47 -16.14
CA ALA A 364 -1.99 -8.36 -16.17
C ALA A 364 -1.66 -7.34 -17.26
N ALA A 365 -0.37 -7.03 -17.46
CA ALA A 365 0.07 -6.12 -18.53
C ALA A 365 -0.24 -6.69 -19.91
N VAL A 366 0.03 -7.99 -20.14
CA VAL A 366 -0.27 -8.65 -21.42
C VAL A 366 -1.77 -8.66 -21.72
N LEU A 367 -2.61 -9.00 -20.72
CA LEU A 367 -4.07 -9.00 -20.89
C LEU A 367 -4.60 -7.59 -21.16
N ALA A 368 -4.13 -6.59 -20.41
CA ALA A 368 -4.59 -5.22 -20.56
C ALA A 368 -4.16 -4.63 -21.92
N LEU A 369 -2.89 -4.74 -22.28
CA LEU A 369 -2.38 -4.25 -23.57
C LEU A 369 -3.03 -4.97 -24.74
N GLY A 370 -3.17 -6.30 -24.66
CA GLY A 370 -3.80 -7.11 -25.71
C GLY A 370 -5.26 -6.75 -25.92
N PHE A 371 -6.04 -6.61 -24.84
CA PHE A 371 -7.44 -6.21 -24.93
C PHE A 371 -7.57 -4.78 -25.46
N CYS A 372 -6.81 -3.82 -24.94
CA CYS A 372 -6.86 -2.44 -25.43
C CYS A 372 -6.48 -2.36 -26.92
N ALA A 373 -5.40 -3.02 -27.34
CA ALA A 373 -4.98 -3.05 -28.73
C ALA A 373 -6.09 -3.58 -29.65
N LEU A 374 -6.70 -4.71 -29.30
CA LEU A 374 -7.82 -5.28 -30.07
C LEU A 374 -9.07 -4.39 -30.01
N SER A 375 -9.38 -3.82 -28.84
CA SER A 375 -10.53 -2.94 -28.63
C SER A 375 -10.47 -1.70 -29.52
N PHE A 376 -9.31 -1.04 -29.59
CA PHE A 376 -9.11 0.12 -30.48
C PHE A 376 -9.01 -0.29 -31.96
N PHE A 377 -8.36 -1.42 -32.26
CA PHE A 377 -8.25 -1.92 -33.63
C PHE A 377 -9.62 -2.21 -34.26
N PHE A 378 -10.53 -2.86 -33.52
CA PHE A 378 -11.88 -3.15 -34.01
C PHE A 378 -12.84 -1.95 -33.92
N PHE A 379 -12.48 -0.85 -33.26
CA PHE A 379 -13.34 0.34 -33.15
C PHE A 379 -13.49 1.07 -34.48
N GLY A 380 -12.39 1.21 -35.23
CA GLY A 380 -12.35 1.94 -36.50
C GLY A 380 -12.53 3.47 -36.42
N GLY A 381 -12.82 4.04 -35.25
CA GLY A 381 -12.95 5.48 -34.99
C GLY A 381 -11.77 6.08 -34.19
N SER A 382 -11.85 7.38 -33.85
CA SER A 382 -10.84 8.05 -33.01
C SER A 382 -10.84 7.49 -31.59
N ALA A 383 -9.66 7.35 -30.98
CA ALA A 383 -9.54 6.76 -29.65
C ALA A 383 -10.31 7.56 -28.57
N PHE A 384 -10.38 8.88 -28.67
CA PHE A 384 -11.15 9.73 -27.77
C PHE A 384 -12.65 9.38 -27.74
N ALA A 385 -13.21 8.97 -28.89
CA ALA A 385 -14.61 8.58 -28.97
C ALA A 385 -14.87 7.15 -28.47
N ARG A 386 -13.83 6.39 -28.09
CA ARG A 386 -13.95 4.97 -27.72
C ARG A 386 -14.47 4.76 -26.30
N TYR A 387 -13.94 5.51 -25.35
CA TYR A 387 -14.28 5.38 -23.93
C TYR A 387 -14.56 6.75 -23.35
N THR A 388 -15.62 6.86 -22.55
CA THR A 388 -15.91 8.06 -21.78
C THR A 388 -15.78 7.72 -20.31
N PHE A 389 -14.68 8.15 -19.69
CA PHE A 389 -14.45 7.91 -18.27
C PHE A 389 -15.01 9.06 -17.42
N SER A 390 -15.67 8.72 -16.32
CA SER A 390 -16.17 9.66 -15.33
C SER A 390 -15.18 9.81 -14.18
N GLY A 391 -14.97 11.05 -13.69
CA GLY A 391 -14.10 11.35 -12.55
C GLY A 391 -14.84 11.59 -11.23
N GLU A 392 -16.16 11.36 -11.17
CA GLU A 392 -17.01 11.77 -10.04
C GLU A 392 -17.34 10.64 -9.04
N TRP A 393 -16.70 10.67 -7.86
CA TRP A 393 -17.08 9.93 -6.64
C TRP A 393 -17.34 8.40 -6.81
N PHE A 394 -17.69 7.71 -5.72
CA PHE A 394 -17.75 6.24 -5.58
C PHE A 394 -18.42 5.46 -6.73
N THR A 395 -19.42 6.03 -7.41
CA THR A 395 -20.13 5.36 -8.51
C THR A 395 -19.37 5.39 -9.83
N ALA A 396 -18.44 6.34 -10.02
CA ALA A 396 -17.68 6.48 -11.26
C ALA A 396 -16.82 5.25 -11.58
N GLU A 397 -16.23 4.59 -10.59
CA GLU A 397 -15.37 3.42 -10.82
C GLU A 397 -16.12 2.24 -11.42
N PHE A 398 -17.32 1.95 -10.89
CA PHE A 398 -18.16 0.89 -11.42
C PHE A 398 -18.61 1.21 -12.84
N MET A 399 -18.88 2.49 -13.12
CA MET A 399 -19.20 2.96 -14.46
C MET A 399 -17.97 2.84 -15.37
N ASN A 400 -16.78 3.28 -14.96
CA ASN A 400 -15.54 3.19 -15.73
C ASN A 400 -15.16 1.74 -16.05
N PHE A 401 -15.30 0.84 -15.08
CA PHE A 401 -15.18 -0.60 -15.30
C PHE A 401 -16.18 -1.09 -16.35
N TYR A 402 -17.46 -0.76 -16.15
CA TYR A 402 -18.52 -1.16 -17.08
C TYR A 402 -18.29 -0.60 -18.49
N GLU A 403 -17.87 0.66 -18.62
CA GLU A 403 -17.57 1.34 -19.88
C GLU A 403 -16.44 0.64 -20.65
N LEU A 404 -15.36 0.22 -19.99
CA LEU A 404 -14.27 -0.57 -20.61
C LEU A 404 -14.78 -1.84 -21.30
N PHE A 405 -15.79 -2.46 -20.69
CA PHE A 405 -16.40 -3.70 -21.11
C PHE A 405 -17.78 -3.53 -21.79
N VAL A 406 -18.18 -2.32 -22.19
CA VAL A 406 -19.48 -2.10 -22.87
C VAL A 406 -19.50 -1.06 -23.98
N THR A 407 -18.66 -0.01 -24.02
CA THR A 407 -18.89 1.19 -24.89
C THR A 407 -19.06 0.97 -26.39
N PHE A 408 -18.67 -0.17 -26.96
CA PHE A 408 -18.99 -0.48 -28.35
C PHE A 408 -20.43 -0.99 -28.56
N ALA A 409 -21.28 -1.01 -27.52
CA ALA A 409 -22.53 -1.75 -27.50
C ALA A 409 -23.76 -0.89 -27.17
N ARG A 410 -24.05 0.12 -27.98
CA ARG A 410 -25.46 0.21 -28.42
C ARG A 410 -25.80 -0.91 -29.42
N GLU A 411 -24.80 -1.47 -30.11
CA GLU A 411 -24.95 -2.61 -31.03
C GLU A 411 -24.17 -3.83 -30.51
N ARG A 412 -24.88 -4.79 -29.92
CA ARG A 412 -24.36 -6.03 -29.29
C ARG A 412 -23.74 -7.01 -30.31
N SER A 413 -22.60 -6.68 -30.89
CA SER A 413 -21.94 -7.51 -31.91
C SER A 413 -21.28 -8.78 -31.35
N LEU A 414 -21.23 -9.85 -32.16
CA LEU A 414 -20.61 -11.13 -31.79
C LEU A 414 -19.10 -10.99 -31.53
N THR A 415 -18.41 -10.16 -32.30
CA THR A 415 -16.98 -9.88 -32.15
C THR A 415 -16.66 -9.33 -30.76
N TYR A 416 -17.56 -8.52 -30.19
CA TYR A 416 -17.41 -7.95 -28.87
C TYR A 416 -17.51 -9.00 -27.75
N LEU A 417 -18.55 -9.85 -27.81
CA LEU A 417 -18.72 -10.94 -26.86
C LEU A 417 -17.52 -11.88 -26.85
N LEU A 418 -16.92 -12.13 -28.02
CA LEU A 418 -15.70 -12.92 -28.15
C LEU A 418 -14.47 -12.20 -27.57
N LEU A 419 -14.32 -10.89 -27.78
CA LEU A 419 -13.20 -10.10 -27.22
C LEU A 419 -13.23 -10.10 -25.68
N VAL A 420 -14.39 -9.79 -25.09
CA VAL A 420 -14.55 -9.77 -23.63
C VAL A 420 -14.46 -11.18 -23.06
N GLY A 421 -15.07 -12.17 -23.71
CA GLY A 421 -14.97 -13.57 -23.33
C GLY A 421 -13.51 -14.07 -23.34
N LEU A 422 -12.73 -13.68 -24.35
CA LEU A 422 -11.30 -14.03 -24.44
C LEU A 422 -10.48 -13.39 -23.32
N PHE A 423 -10.78 -12.13 -22.95
CA PHE A 423 -10.14 -11.47 -21.82
C PHE A 423 -10.40 -12.21 -20.50
N PHE A 424 -11.66 -12.51 -20.18
CA PHE A 424 -12.00 -13.24 -18.95
C PHE A 424 -11.48 -14.67 -18.96
N TYR A 425 -11.46 -15.34 -20.12
CA TYR A 425 -10.83 -16.66 -20.24
C TYR A 425 -9.33 -16.59 -19.93
N GLY A 426 -8.61 -15.63 -20.52
CA GLY A 426 -7.19 -15.40 -20.25
C GLY A 426 -6.91 -15.05 -18.79
N LEU A 427 -7.75 -14.19 -18.20
CA LEU A 427 -7.71 -13.83 -16.78
C LEU A 427 -7.87 -15.05 -15.87
N PHE A 428 -8.88 -15.90 -16.11
CA PHE A 428 -9.10 -17.10 -15.30
C PHE A 428 -7.98 -18.11 -15.45
N ARG A 429 -7.47 -18.32 -16.67
CA ARG A 429 -6.30 -19.19 -16.91
C ARG A 429 -5.04 -18.67 -16.23
N LEU A 430 -4.81 -17.35 -16.25
CA LEU A 430 -3.70 -16.71 -15.57
C LEU A 430 -3.83 -16.86 -14.04
N ALA A 431 -5.01 -16.62 -13.48
CA ALA A 431 -5.27 -16.79 -12.05
C ALA A 431 -5.03 -18.24 -11.61
N PHE A 432 -5.49 -19.21 -12.39
CA PHE A 432 -5.22 -20.63 -12.15
C PHE A 432 -3.73 -20.94 -12.18
N TYR A 433 -3.02 -20.48 -13.21
CA TYR A 433 -1.56 -20.65 -13.29
C TYR A 433 -0.84 -20.05 -12.07
N ILE A 434 -1.20 -18.84 -11.66
CA ILE A 434 -0.65 -18.18 -10.48
C ILE A 434 -0.94 -19.00 -9.22
N PHE A 435 -2.20 -19.41 -9.05
CA PHE A 435 -2.63 -20.20 -7.91
C PHE A 435 -1.83 -21.50 -7.79
N TRP A 436 -1.67 -22.23 -8.90
CA TRP A 436 -0.92 -23.49 -8.91
C TRP A 436 0.58 -23.31 -8.76
N SER A 437 1.16 -22.25 -9.32
CA SER A 437 2.59 -21.97 -9.13
C SER A 437 2.98 -21.71 -7.68
N ALA A 438 2.02 -21.26 -6.87
CA ALA A 438 2.20 -20.90 -5.46
C ALA A 438 1.71 -21.98 -4.48
N THR A 439 1.15 -23.09 -4.99
CA THR A 439 0.56 -24.16 -4.18
C THR A 439 1.21 -25.50 -4.52
N ASP A 440 1.38 -26.37 -3.54
CA ASP A 440 1.98 -27.71 -3.70
C ASP A 440 0.94 -28.70 -4.28
N ILE A 441 0.21 -28.29 -5.34
CA ILE A 441 -0.86 -29.05 -5.98
C ILE A 441 -0.33 -29.72 -7.25
N ASP A 442 -0.39 -31.05 -7.28
CA ASP A 442 -0.23 -31.83 -8.52
C ASP A 442 -1.50 -31.70 -9.37
N LEU A 443 -1.38 -31.05 -10.52
CA LEU A 443 -2.50 -30.85 -11.43
C LEU A 443 -2.74 -32.05 -12.33
N LEU A 444 -4.01 -32.37 -12.52
CA LEU A 444 -4.42 -33.13 -13.69
C LEU A 444 -4.29 -32.26 -14.95
N PRO A 445 -3.81 -32.82 -16.08
CA PRO A 445 -3.72 -32.08 -17.33
C PRO A 445 -5.12 -31.63 -17.78
N ALA A 446 -5.22 -30.38 -18.21
CA ALA A 446 -6.46 -29.79 -18.67
C ALA A 446 -7.10 -30.62 -19.79
N THR A 447 -8.36 -30.99 -19.62
CA THR A 447 -9.13 -31.64 -20.67
C THR A 447 -9.77 -30.59 -21.59
N TRP A 448 -10.05 -30.95 -22.84
CA TRP A 448 -10.78 -30.06 -23.75
C TRP A 448 -12.16 -29.66 -23.19
N ARG A 449 -12.79 -30.53 -22.39
CA ARG A 449 -14.09 -30.28 -21.75
C ARG A 449 -13.99 -29.21 -20.66
N SER A 450 -12.97 -29.28 -19.82
CA SER A 450 -12.73 -28.28 -18.77
C SER A 450 -12.35 -26.92 -19.37
N GLU A 451 -11.57 -26.90 -20.45
CA GLU A 451 -11.25 -25.68 -21.18
C GLU A 451 -12.50 -25.06 -21.83
N LEU A 452 -13.33 -25.88 -22.48
CA LEU A 452 -14.60 -25.43 -23.06
C LEU A 452 -15.53 -24.84 -22.00
N PHE A 453 -15.67 -25.51 -20.85
CA PHE A 453 -16.53 -25.03 -19.76
C PHE A 453 -16.02 -23.71 -19.16
N LEU A 454 -14.71 -23.56 -18.97
CA LEU A 454 -14.12 -22.31 -18.53
C LEU A 454 -14.38 -21.17 -19.54
N GLY A 455 -14.26 -21.46 -20.84
CA GLY A 455 -14.61 -20.53 -21.91
C GLY A 455 -16.09 -20.12 -21.89
N LEU A 456 -17.01 -21.06 -21.61
CA LEU A 456 -18.44 -20.76 -21.45
C LEU A 456 -18.72 -19.88 -20.24
N VAL A 457 -18.02 -20.07 -19.12
CA VAL A 457 -18.14 -19.19 -17.94
C VAL A 457 -17.63 -17.79 -18.26
N ALA A 458 -16.50 -17.67 -18.96
CA ALA A 458 -15.99 -16.38 -19.42
C ALA A 458 -16.95 -15.67 -20.39
N LEU A 459 -17.56 -16.42 -21.31
CA LEU A 459 -18.59 -15.91 -22.21
C LEU A 459 -19.86 -15.49 -21.45
N ALA A 460 -20.27 -16.22 -20.41
CA ALA A 460 -21.40 -15.84 -19.58
C ALA A 460 -21.17 -14.50 -18.85
N VAL A 461 -19.94 -14.23 -18.41
CA VAL A 461 -19.55 -12.92 -17.86
C VAL A 461 -19.67 -11.83 -18.92
N ALA A 462 -19.17 -12.07 -20.13
CA ALA A 462 -19.28 -11.13 -21.25
C ALA A 462 -20.74 -10.83 -21.62
N VAL A 463 -21.60 -11.86 -21.62
CA VAL A 463 -23.04 -11.69 -21.87
C VAL A 463 -23.70 -10.87 -20.77
N ALA A 464 -23.40 -11.15 -19.49
CA ALA A 464 -23.96 -10.38 -18.37
C ALA A 464 -23.60 -8.89 -18.47
N LEU A 465 -22.34 -8.58 -18.79
CA LEU A 465 -21.84 -7.23 -19.06
C LEU A 465 -22.61 -6.54 -20.19
N GLY A 466 -22.92 -7.26 -21.27
CA GLY A 466 -23.64 -6.73 -22.43
C GLY A 466 -25.16 -6.51 -22.23
N VAL A 467 -25.75 -6.97 -21.12
CA VAL A 467 -27.19 -6.79 -20.86
C VAL A 467 -27.47 -5.39 -20.32
N ASN A 468 -27.03 -5.12 -19.09
CA ASN A 468 -27.01 -3.83 -18.43
C ASN A 468 -26.18 -3.92 -17.13
N ILE A 469 -25.89 -2.77 -16.53
CA ILE A 469 -25.08 -2.69 -15.31
C ILE A 469 -25.71 -3.40 -14.09
N ILE A 470 -27.05 -3.41 -13.98
CA ILE A 470 -27.74 -4.05 -12.85
C ILE A 470 -27.62 -5.58 -12.92
N VAL A 471 -27.89 -6.15 -14.10
CA VAL A 471 -27.74 -7.58 -14.38
C VAL A 471 -26.29 -8.00 -14.21
N THR A 472 -25.35 -7.16 -14.63
CA THR A 472 -23.91 -7.36 -14.39
C THR A 472 -23.63 -7.47 -12.89
N ALA A 473 -24.04 -6.47 -12.11
CA ALA A 473 -23.79 -6.44 -10.67
C ALA A 473 -24.37 -7.67 -9.95
N ILE A 474 -25.60 -8.04 -10.28
CA ILE A 474 -26.26 -9.23 -9.71
C ILE A 474 -25.52 -10.51 -10.13
N SER A 475 -25.16 -10.64 -11.40
CA SER A 475 -24.51 -11.84 -11.93
C SER A 475 -23.11 -12.01 -11.35
N LEU A 476 -22.31 -10.94 -11.27
CA LEU A 476 -20.98 -10.97 -10.68
C LEU A 476 -21.02 -11.29 -9.18
N THR A 477 -22.05 -10.79 -8.46
CA THR A 477 -22.15 -10.97 -7.00
C THR A 477 -22.67 -12.35 -6.61
N PHE A 478 -23.71 -12.84 -7.30
CA PHE A 478 -24.44 -14.04 -6.84
C PHE A 478 -24.23 -15.27 -7.72
N VAL A 479 -24.01 -15.09 -9.03
CA VAL A 479 -23.95 -16.19 -9.99
C VAL A 479 -22.51 -16.61 -10.27
N LEU A 480 -21.62 -15.63 -10.48
CA LEU A 480 -20.22 -15.87 -10.81
C LEU A 480 -19.48 -16.69 -9.74
N PRO A 481 -19.64 -16.46 -8.42
CA PRO A 481 -18.93 -17.28 -7.42
C PRO A 481 -19.26 -18.76 -7.54
N ILE A 482 -20.52 -19.09 -7.87
CA ILE A 482 -20.98 -20.48 -8.04
C ILE A 482 -20.41 -21.05 -9.34
N LEU A 483 -20.64 -20.37 -10.47
CA LEU A 483 -20.17 -20.85 -11.78
C LEU A 483 -18.65 -21.03 -11.82
N PHE A 484 -17.93 -20.09 -11.20
CA PHE A 484 -16.48 -20.14 -11.13
C PHE A 484 -15.99 -21.28 -10.24
N THR A 485 -16.59 -21.48 -9.07
CA THR A 485 -16.24 -22.61 -8.18
C THR A 485 -16.46 -23.95 -8.89
N VAL A 486 -17.57 -24.09 -9.63
CA VAL A 486 -17.85 -25.28 -10.46
C VAL A 486 -16.82 -25.43 -11.58
N ALA A 487 -16.45 -24.35 -12.26
CA ALA A 487 -15.46 -24.38 -13.33
C ALA A 487 -14.09 -24.80 -12.80
N TYR A 488 -13.67 -24.23 -11.68
CA TYR A 488 -12.40 -24.57 -11.06
C TYR A 488 -12.37 -26.00 -10.53
N ALA A 489 -13.43 -26.46 -9.85
CA ALA A 489 -13.50 -27.83 -9.33
C ALA A 489 -13.45 -28.86 -10.47
N GLY A 490 -14.18 -28.61 -11.56
CA GLY A 490 -14.11 -29.47 -12.74
C GLY A 490 -12.76 -29.41 -13.45
N TYR A 491 -12.12 -28.25 -13.49
CA TYR A 491 -10.80 -28.07 -14.12
C TYR A 491 -9.69 -28.79 -13.34
N SER A 492 -9.69 -28.66 -12.02
CA SER A 492 -8.71 -29.28 -11.12
C SER A 492 -8.98 -30.76 -10.84
N GLY A 493 -10.12 -31.29 -11.30
CA GLY A 493 -10.59 -32.64 -10.96
C GLY A 493 -10.92 -32.80 -9.47
N LEU A 494 -11.19 -31.69 -8.78
CA LEU A 494 -11.46 -31.67 -7.35
C LEU A 494 -12.75 -32.43 -7.02
N SER A 495 -13.85 -32.10 -7.72
CA SER A 495 -15.17 -32.67 -7.47
C SER A 495 -16.03 -32.59 -8.73
N GLY A 496 -17.09 -33.41 -8.79
CA GLY A 496 -18.05 -33.35 -9.90
C GLY A 496 -18.90 -32.07 -9.87
N VAL A 497 -19.53 -31.71 -11.00
CA VAL A 497 -20.40 -30.51 -11.12
C VAL A 497 -21.54 -30.55 -10.09
N LYS A 498 -22.28 -31.67 -10.02
CA LYS A 498 -23.42 -31.84 -9.11
C LYS A 498 -23.02 -31.68 -7.64
N GLU A 499 -21.89 -32.24 -7.30
CA GLU A 499 -21.33 -32.22 -5.95
C GLU A 499 -20.85 -30.82 -5.55
N THR A 500 -20.12 -30.16 -6.45
CA THR A 500 -19.64 -28.78 -6.24
C THR A 500 -20.80 -27.80 -6.08
N VAL A 501 -21.84 -27.92 -6.91
CA VAL A 501 -23.08 -27.12 -6.74
C VAL A 501 -23.71 -27.42 -5.38
N GLY A 502 -23.73 -28.68 -4.96
CA GLY A 502 -24.19 -29.09 -3.63
C GLY A 502 -23.41 -28.45 -2.48
N TYR A 503 -22.08 -28.30 -2.59
CA TYR A 503 -21.29 -27.58 -1.58
C TYR A 503 -21.62 -26.08 -1.57
N CYS A 504 -21.71 -25.46 -2.76
CA CYS A 504 -22.00 -24.03 -2.90
C CYS A 504 -23.35 -23.65 -2.30
N VAL A 505 -24.40 -24.43 -2.60
CA VAL A 505 -25.76 -24.16 -2.11
C VAL A 505 -25.85 -24.36 -0.60
N ARG A 506 -25.28 -25.44 -0.05
CA ARG A 506 -25.29 -25.72 1.40
C ARG A 506 -24.54 -24.66 2.22
N ARG A 507 -23.54 -24.01 1.63
CA ARG A 507 -22.69 -23.01 2.28
C ARG A 507 -22.70 -21.66 1.56
N LEU A 508 -23.86 -21.28 1.00
CA LEU A 508 -24.01 -20.05 0.21
C LEU A 508 -23.57 -18.81 0.98
N GLY A 509 -23.89 -18.72 2.28
CA GLY A 509 -23.46 -17.61 3.13
C GLY A 509 -21.94 -17.46 3.24
N SER A 510 -21.20 -18.57 3.33
CA SER A 510 -19.73 -18.56 3.37
C SER A 510 -19.11 -18.25 2.00
N LEU A 511 -19.74 -18.71 0.92
CA LEU A 511 -19.33 -18.41 -0.45
C LEU A 511 -19.46 -16.90 -0.72
N LEU A 512 -20.63 -16.33 -0.40
CA LEU A 512 -20.92 -14.92 -0.63
C LEU A 512 -20.17 -14.00 0.33
N SER A 513 -19.95 -14.38 1.60
CA SER A 513 -19.18 -13.55 2.54
C SER A 513 -17.73 -13.37 2.10
N ASN A 514 -17.07 -14.45 1.64
CA ASN A 514 -15.73 -14.39 1.07
C ASN A 514 -15.68 -13.50 -0.17
N HIS A 515 -16.67 -13.61 -1.04
CA HIS A 515 -16.78 -12.80 -2.25
C HIS A 515 -16.98 -11.30 -1.95
N LEU A 516 -17.95 -10.97 -1.08
CA LEU A 516 -18.27 -9.60 -0.69
C LEU A 516 -17.10 -8.92 0.04
N LEU A 517 -16.36 -9.65 0.89
CA LEU A 517 -15.21 -9.11 1.59
C LEU A 517 -14.07 -8.75 0.62
N VAL A 518 -13.84 -9.55 -0.42
CA VAL A 518 -12.86 -9.21 -1.46
C VAL A 518 -13.33 -8.01 -2.28
N LEU A 519 -14.61 -7.96 -2.68
CA LEU A 519 -15.16 -6.80 -3.39
C LEU A 519 -15.04 -5.52 -2.57
N LEU A 520 -15.31 -5.57 -1.27
CA LEU A 520 -15.19 -4.44 -0.35
C LEU A 520 -13.75 -3.93 -0.18
N MET A 521 -12.73 -4.76 -0.43
CA MET A 521 -11.33 -4.34 -0.45
C MET A 521 -10.87 -3.85 -1.82
N VAL A 522 -11.31 -4.53 -2.89
CA VAL A 522 -10.95 -4.21 -4.27
C VAL A 522 -11.47 -2.83 -4.66
N VAL A 523 -12.72 -2.50 -4.31
CA VAL A 523 -13.36 -1.25 -4.71
C VAL A 523 -12.63 -0.02 -4.16
N PRO A 524 -12.33 0.10 -2.84
CA PRO A 524 -11.52 1.21 -2.33
C PRO A 524 -10.08 1.21 -2.85
N GLY A 525 -9.50 0.04 -3.10
CA GLY A 525 -8.18 -0.08 -3.71
C GLY A 525 -8.14 0.49 -5.12
N MET A 526 -9.17 0.24 -5.93
CA MET A 526 -9.34 0.83 -7.26
C MET A 526 -9.49 2.35 -7.18
N MET A 527 -10.31 2.85 -6.24
CA MET A 527 -10.53 4.30 -6.03
C MET A 527 -9.25 5.07 -5.66
N LEU A 528 -8.40 4.47 -4.82
CA LEU A 528 -7.10 5.06 -4.45
C LEU A 528 -6.16 5.13 -5.65
N ILE A 529 -6.27 4.23 -6.61
CA ILE A 529 -5.36 4.18 -7.75
C ILE A 529 -5.85 5.06 -8.90
N ASP A 530 -7.16 5.15 -9.15
CA ASP A 530 -7.72 6.05 -10.17
C ASP A 530 -7.43 7.53 -9.83
N THR A 531 -7.73 7.94 -8.59
CA THR A 531 -7.58 9.34 -8.16
C THR A 531 -6.13 9.81 -8.08
N VAL A 532 -5.18 8.92 -7.78
CA VAL A 532 -3.77 9.26 -7.49
C VAL A 532 -2.85 8.93 -8.66
N VAL A 533 -3.00 7.78 -9.32
CA VAL A 533 -2.09 7.37 -10.40
C VAL A 533 -2.60 7.83 -11.76
N GLY A 534 -3.91 7.75 -11.99
CA GLY A 534 -4.55 8.23 -13.22
C GLY A 534 -4.35 9.73 -13.37
N SER A 535 -4.82 10.53 -12.41
CA SER A 535 -4.66 12.00 -12.43
C SER A 535 -3.21 12.43 -12.64
N MET A 536 -2.25 11.67 -12.12
CA MET A 536 -0.83 11.95 -12.28
C MET A 536 -0.27 11.63 -13.65
N LEU A 537 -0.62 10.49 -14.22
CA LEU A 537 -0.19 10.10 -15.56
C LEU A 537 -0.78 11.05 -16.61
N PHE A 538 -2.06 11.44 -16.49
CA PHE A 538 -2.71 12.36 -17.43
C PHE A 538 -2.22 13.80 -17.27
N SER A 539 -2.14 14.31 -16.04
CA SER A 539 -1.57 15.64 -15.81
C SER A 539 -0.11 15.73 -16.28
N PHE A 540 0.63 14.63 -16.19
CA PHE A 540 2.00 14.55 -16.72
C PHE A 540 2.04 14.53 -18.24
N LEU A 541 1.20 13.71 -18.89
CA LEU A 541 1.14 13.66 -20.36
C LEU A 541 0.67 14.97 -20.97
N ASP A 542 -0.38 15.58 -20.42
CA ASP A 542 -0.88 16.90 -20.83
C ASP A 542 0.22 17.96 -20.75
N TRP A 543 1.12 17.82 -19.77
CA TRP A 543 2.22 18.75 -19.55
C TRP A 543 3.45 18.48 -20.43
N VAL A 544 3.80 17.21 -20.69
CA VAL A 544 5.01 16.83 -21.45
C VAL A 544 4.76 16.79 -22.95
N VAL A 545 3.56 16.41 -23.38
CA VAL A 545 3.25 16.20 -24.80
C VAL A 545 2.56 17.45 -25.34
N TYR A 546 3.35 18.34 -25.94
CA TYR A 546 2.82 19.44 -26.75
C TYR A 546 2.33 18.89 -28.09
N ALA A 547 1.07 18.45 -28.13
CA ALA A 547 0.38 18.04 -29.34
C ALA A 547 -0.91 18.85 -29.51
N ASP A 548 -1.54 18.76 -30.68
CA ASP A 548 -2.88 19.32 -30.87
C ASP A 548 -3.87 18.63 -29.93
N SER A 549 -4.94 19.34 -29.53
CA SER A 549 -5.86 18.88 -28.49
C SER A 549 -6.42 17.48 -28.79
N VAL A 550 -6.65 17.17 -30.07
CA VAL A 550 -7.17 15.89 -30.52
C VAL A 550 -6.18 14.73 -30.33
N ALA A 551 -4.89 14.91 -30.57
CA ALA A 551 -3.90 13.86 -30.32
C ALA A 551 -3.69 13.60 -28.83
N ILE A 552 -3.70 14.66 -28.01
CA ILE A 552 -3.65 14.56 -26.54
C ILE A 552 -4.87 13.77 -26.04
N ASP A 553 -6.06 14.15 -26.47
CA ASP A 553 -7.31 13.48 -26.10
C ASP A 553 -7.32 11.99 -26.46
N ASN A 554 -6.86 11.65 -27.68
CA ASN A 554 -6.74 10.26 -28.11
C ASN A 554 -5.72 9.47 -27.26
N MET A 555 -4.55 10.05 -26.99
CA MET A 555 -3.51 9.40 -26.21
C MET A 555 -3.93 9.20 -24.75
N ASN A 556 -4.61 10.20 -24.17
CA ASN A 556 -5.13 10.15 -22.81
C ASN A 556 -6.13 9.01 -22.65
N VAL A 557 -7.11 8.88 -23.56
CA VAL A 557 -8.10 7.79 -23.49
C VAL A 557 -7.45 6.41 -23.66
N VAL A 558 -6.46 6.27 -24.55
CA VAL A 558 -5.74 4.99 -24.70
C VAL A 558 -4.99 4.63 -23.42
N LEU A 559 -4.22 5.58 -22.87
CA LEU A 559 -3.45 5.33 -21.65
C LEU A 559 -4.38 5.06 -20.46
N GLN A 560 -5.49 5.78 -20.35
CA GLN A 560 -6.51 5.58 -19.32
C GLN A 560 -7.14 4.21 -19.40
N ALA A 561 -7.51 3.78 -20.61
CA ALA A 561 -8.03 2.44 -20.82
C ALA A 561 -7.03 1.36 -20.41
N VAL A 562 -5.76 1.48 -20.83
CA VAL A 562 -4.69 0.52 -20.47
C VAL A 562 -4.45 0.49 -18.96
N THR A 563 -4.38 1.66 -18.33
CA THR A 563 -4.11 1.79 -16.90
C THR A 563 -5.24 1.20 -16.07
N TYR A 564 -6.50 1.58 -16.34
CA TYR A 564 -7.65 1.04 -15.64
C TYR A 564 -7.76 -0.46 -15.83
N LEU A 565 -7.61 -0.93 -17.07
CA LEU A 565 -7.71 -2.35 -17.34
C LEU A 565 -6.60 -3.15 -16.66
N PHE A 566 -5.38 -2.64 -16.61
CA PHE A 566 -4.26 -3.26 -15.88
C PHE A 566 -4.58 -3.41 -14.38
N LEU A 567 -5.08 -2.35 -13.76
CA LEU A 567 -5.41 -2.34 -12.33
C LEU A 567 -6.61 -3.22 -12.00
N TYR A 568 -7.66 -3.14 -12.82
CA TYR A 568 -8.83 -4.00 -12.72
C TYR A 568 -8.45 -5.46 -12.92
N THR A 569 -7.50 -5.77 -13.81
CA THR A 569 -6.97 -7.12 -13.98
C THR A 569 -6.31 -7.63 -12.71
N ILE A 570 -5.47 -6.84 -12.04
CA ILE A 570 -4.83 -7.24 -10.77
C ILE A 570 -5.88 -7.54 -9.69
N ALA A 571 -6.89 -6.68 -9.57
CA ALA A 571 -7.97 -6.87 -8.62
C ALA A 571 -8.84 -8.09 -8.93
N LEU A 572 -9.17 -8.33 -10.20
CA LEU A 572 -9.90 -9.52 -10.61
C LEU A 572 -9.05 -10.79 -10.42
N LEU A 573 -7.73 -10.73 -10.58
CA LEU A 573 -6.84 -11.84 -10.23
C LEU A 573 -6.93 -12.19 -8.75
N LEU A 574 -6.91 -11.18 -7.85
CA LEU A 574 -7.12 -11.39 -6.41
C LEU A 574 -8.45 -12.09 -6.13
N LEU A 575 -9.53 -11.61 -6.75
CA LEU A 575 -10.87 -12.19 -6.63
C LEU A 575 -10.90 -13.66 -7.08
N THR A 576 -10.29 -13.92 -8.23
CA THR A 576 -10.27 -15.25 -8.87
C THR A 576 -9.43 -16.26 -8.06
N ILE A 577 -8.28 -15.82 -7.54
CA ILE A 577 -7.43 -16.62 -6.63
C ILE A 577 -8.18 -16.93 -5.32
N SER A 578 -8.89 -15.94 -4.77
CA SER A 578 -9.72 -16.12 -3.57
C SER A 578 -10.81 -17.17 -3.79
N PHE A 579 -11.43 -17.22 -4.98
CA PHE A 579 -12.37 -18.28 -5.33
C PHE A 579 -11.73 -19.66 -5.43
N CYS A 580 -10.52 -19.76 -5.98
CA CYS A 580 -9.78 -21.03 -6.05
C CYS A 580 -9.54 -21.61 -4.64
N LEU A 581 -9.10 -20.78 -3.70
CA LEU A 581 -8.95 -21.17 -2.30
C LEU A 581 -10.29 -21.57 -1.67
N ASN A 582 -11.34 -20.80 -1.96
CA ASN A 582 -12.66 -21.07 -1.39
C ASN A 582 -13.25 -22.40 -1.87
N ALA A 583 -12.92 -22.86 -3.09
CA ALA A 583 -13.33 -24.17 -3.58
C ALA A 583 -12.78 -25.31 -2.69
N TYR A 584 -11.51 -25.22 -2.28
CA TYR A 584 -10.92 -26.16 -1.32
C TYR A 584 -11.52 -26.02 0.08
N ASN A 585 -11.77 -24.79 0.53
CA ASN A 585 -12.41 -24.54 1.83
C ASN A 585 -13.80 -25.18 1.88
N LEU A 586 -14.61 -25.01 0.84
CA LEU A 586 -15.93 -25.60 0.73
C LEU A 586 -15.87 -27.13 0.71
N ARG A 587 -14.92 -27.72 0.01
CA ARG A 587 -14.72 -29.18 0.00
C ARG A 587 -14.32 -29.68 1.38
N GLU A 588 -13.30 -29.08 2.00
CA GLU A 588 -12.82 -29.48 3.33
C GLU A 588 -13.92 -29.41 4.39
N ILE A 589 -14.78 -28.37 4.35
CA ILE A 589 -15.93 -28.25 5.25
C ILE A 589 -16.95 -29.39 5.08
N ASN A 590 -17.10 -29.93 3.87
CA ASN A 590 -18.11 -30.95 3.56
C ASN A 590 -17.57 -32.38 3.64
N GLU A 591 -16.33 -32.61 3.23
CA GLU A 591 -15.71 -33.95 3.14
C GLU A 591 -14.75 -34.25 4.30
N ALA A 592 -14.21 -33.21 4.95
CA ALA A 592 -13.22 -33.33 6.02
C ALA A 592 -11.98 -34.16 5.61
N ASP A 593 -11.52 -33.97 4.37
CA ASP A 593 -10.38 -34.69 3.77
C ASP A 593 -9.14 -34.68 4.68
N ARG A 594 -8.88 -33.57 5.37
CA ARG A 594 -7.79 -33.47 6.35
C ARG A 594 -7.96 -34.45 7.49
N LEU A 595 -9.14 -34.46 8.12
CA LEU A 595 -9.41 -35.29 9.27
C LEU A 595 -9.34 -36.77 8.89
N LEU A 596 -9.83 -37.13 7.70
CA LEU A 596 -9.72 -38.48 7.16
C LEU A 596 -8.25 -38.88 6.94
N ALA A 597 -7.44 -38.00 6.33
CA ALA A 597 -6.01 -38.25 6.16
C ALA A 597 -5.24 -38.32 7.49
N GLU A 598 -5.61 -37.48 8.48
CA GLU A 598 -5.04 -37.53 9.82
C GLU A 598 -5.44 -38.82 10.53
N ILE A 599 -6.68 -39.31 10.39
CA ILE A 599 -7.13 -40.61 10.92
C ILE A 599 -6.33 -41.76 10.33
N GLU A 600 -6.01 -41.77 9.03
CA GLU A 600 -5.13 -42.79 8.43
C GLU A 600 -3.72 -42.76 9.03
N SER A 601 -3.27 -41.59 9.51
CA SER A 601 -2.00 -41.45 10.21
C SER A 601 -2.06 -41.87 11.69
N VAL A 602 -3.26 -41.97 12.29
CA VAL A 602 -3.45 -42.46 13.66
C VAL A 602 -3.17 -43.97 13.69
N GLY A 603 -2.00 -44.33 14.21
CA GLY A 603 -1.53 -45.72 14.31
C GLY A 603 -0.26 -46.01 13.52
N THR A 604 0.18 -45.11 12.63
CA THR A 604 1.49 -45.22 11.97
C THR A 604 2.58 -44.59 12.86
N ARG A 605 3.44 -45.44 13.43
CA ARG A 605 4.60 -45.00 14.24
C ARG A 605 5.47 -44.04 13.42
N ARG A 606 5.46 -42.73 13.74
CA ARG A 606 6.44 -41.78 13.20
C ARG A 606 7.83 -42.12 13.76
N LYS A 607 8.67 -42.79 12.96
CA LYS A 607 10.12 -42.83 13.18
C LYS A 607 10.69 -41.44 12.90
N LEU A 608 10.86 -40.63 13.93
CA LEU A 608 11.69 -39.43 13.89
C LEU A 608 12.88 -39.65 14.83
N ARG A 609 14.08 -39.72 14.24
CA ARG A 609 15.39 -39.78 14.93
C ARG A 609 15.65 -41.01 15.82
N GLY A 610 15.59 -42.20 15.23
CA GLY A 610 16.42 -43.32 15.70
C GLY A 610 16.24 -43.81 17.14
N MET A 611 15.15 -43.46 17.82
CA MET A 611 14.79 -44.06 19.11
C MET A 611 13.38 -44.59 19.04
N GLU A 612 13.28 -45.91 19.07
CA GLU A 612 12.05 -46.62 19.35
C GLU A 612 11.82 -46.54 20.86
N LEU A 613 10.75 -45.88 21.29
CA LEU A 613 10.24 -46.00 22.66
C LEU A 613 9.08 -46.97 22.63
N GLU A 614 9.25 -48.12 23.27
CA GLU A 614 8.17 -49.03 23.61
C GLU A 614 7.53 -48.66 24.95
N SER A 615 6.20 -48.83 24.95
CA SER A 615 5.19 -48.75 26.00
C SER A 615 5.05 -47.45 26.78
#